data_AF-A0A841BWP6-F1
#
_entry.id   AF-A0A841BWP6-F1
#
_cell.length_a   1.000
_cell.length_b   1.000
_cell.length_c   1.000
_cell.angle_alpha   90.00
_cell.angle_beta   90.00
_cell.angle_gamma   90.00
#
_symmetry.space_group_name_H-M   'P 1'
#
loop_
_entity.id
_entity.type
_entity.pdbx_description
1 polymer ?
#
loop_
_entity_poly.entity_id
_entity_poly.type
_entity_poly.pdbx_seq_one_letter_code
_entity_poly.pdbx_strand_id
1 'polypeptide(L)'
;MLVYEQAIAAVEGAAAGPARLTVATTWAGLLASAADTDSLRVLLGNDSTADADVTARCRTERSRRLLATNGLTQLNQLMELKIRDLQRIPSCGRATLIDILVAMLLTLVADPIVQPPGDVPLPGLGFELELRGIQEAAIPKAASYEPVSDPLLDILKSR
;
A
#
# COMPACT_ATOMS: atom_id res chain seq x y z
N MET A 1 -8.36 23.25 18.00
CA MET A 1 -7.62 22.92 16.77
C MET A 1 -6.71 21.77 17.10
N LEU A 2 -7.13 20.55 16.77
CA LEU A 2 -6.27 19.37 16.91
C LEU A 2 -5.09 19.53 15.95
N VAL A 3 -3.87 19.18 16.38
CA VAL A 3 -2.63 19.35 15.59
C VAL A 3 -2.75 18.70 14.20
N TYR A 4 -3.57 17.66 14.09
CA TYR A 4 -3.74 16.86 12.88
C TYR A 4 -4.78 17.41 11.89
N GLU A 5 -5.62 18.39 12.27
CA GLU A 5 -6.53 19.09 11.34
C GLU A 5 -5.77 19.79 10.21
N GLN A 6 -4.52 20.19 10.48
CA GLN A 6 -3.66 20.84 9.50
C GLN A 6 -3.09 19.88 8.44
N ALA A 7 -3.20 18.56 8.64
CA ALA A 7 -2.61 17.58 7.74
C ALA A 7 -3.21 17.66 6.34
N ILE A 8 -4.55 17.74 6.23
CA ILE A 8 -5.23 17.84 4.93
C ILE A 8 -4.83 19.13 4.22
N ALA A 9 -4.93 20.28 4.91
CA ALA A 9 -4.59 21.58 4.35
C ALA A 9 -3.11 21.66 3.91
N ALA A 10 -2.19 21.05 4.66
CA ALA A 10 -0.78 21.01 4.31
C ALA A 10 -0.50 20.15 3.07
N VAL A 11 -1.16 18.99 2.95
CA VAL A 11 -1.03 18.12 1.76
C VAL A 11 -1.68 18.77 0.54
N GLU A 12 -2.83 19.41 0.70
CA GLU A 12 -3.52 20.14 -0.37
C GLU A 12 -2.71 21.35 -0.86
N GLY A 13 -2.14 22.13 0.07
CA GLY A 13 -1.30 23.28 -0.23
C GLY A 13 0.07 22.95 -0.84
N ALA A 14 0.51 21.68 -0.77
CA ALA A 14 1.74 21.24 -1.40
C ALA A 14 1.59 21.09 -2.92
N ALA A 15 2.65 21.40 -3.66
CA ALA A 15 2.71 21.17 -5.11
C ALA A 15 2.48 19.69 -5.44
N ALA A 16 1.67 19.41 -6.46
CA ALA A 16 1.33 18.05 -6.88
C ALA A 16 2.57 17.21 -7.23
N GLY A 17 2.43 15.89 -7.16
CA GLY A 17 3.52 14.95 -7.44
C GLY A 17 4.44 14.72 -6.22
N PRO A 18 5.78 14.68 -6.40
CA PRO A 18 6.69 14.24 -5.34
C PRO A 18 6.62 15.06 -4.05
N ALA A 19 6.42 16.38 -4.15
CA ALA A 19 6.38 17.26 -2.98
C ALA A 19 5.16 16.96 -2.08
N ARG A 20 3.98 16.77 -2.68
CA ARG A 20 2.76 16.37 -1.97
C ARG A 20 2.90 14.99 -1.32
N LEU A 21 3.53 14.02 -2.00
CA LEU A 21 3.85 12.72 -1.42
C LEU A 21 4.77 12.85 -0.19
N THR A 22 5.80 13.69 -0.26
CA THR A 22 6.70 13.95 0.87
C THR A 22 5.93 14.51 2.06
N VAL A 23 5.09 15.54 1.84
CA VAL A 23 4.28 16.15 2.91
C VAL A 23 3.31 15.13 3.51
N ALA A 24 2.62 14.35 2.69
CA ALA A 24 1.74 13.28 3.16
C ALA A 24 2.48 12.22 3.99
N THR A 25 3.71 11.86 3.58
CA THR A 25 4.56 10.91 4.31
C THR A 25 4.95 11.45 5.69
N THR A 26 5.32 12.73 5.77
CA THR A 26 5.65 13.37 7.05
C THR A 26 4.46 13.35 8.00
N TRP A 27 3.28 13.77 7.55
CA TRP A 27 2.07 13.78 8.36
C TRP A 27 1.60 12.37 8.75
N ALA A 28 1.67 11.41 7.83
CA ALA A 28 1.40 10.01 8.13
C ALA A 28 2.36 9.43 9.20
N GLY A 29 3.64 9.81 9.16
CA GLY A 29 4.61 9.45 10.19
C GLY A 29 4.27 10.02 11.57
N LEU A 30 3.82 11.28 11.62
CA LEU A 30 3.35 11.92 12.85
C LEU A 30 2.09 11.25 13.39
N LEU A 31 1.09 11.00 12.54
CA LEU A 31 -0.14 10.28 12.88
C LEU A 31 0.16 8.87 13.39
N ALA A 32 0.99 8.10 12.68
CA ALA A 32 1.36 6.74 13.08
C ALA A 32 2.03 6.67 14.47
N SER A 33 2.60 7.78 14.93
CA SER A 33 3.24 7.92 16.24
C SER A 33 2.32 8.51 17.30
N ALA A 34 1.13 8.98 16.92
CA ALA A 34 0.15 9.54 17.84
C ALA A 34 -0.42 8.43 18.74
N ALA A 35 -0.51 8.72 20.03
CA ALA A 35 -1.09 7.81 21.02
C ALA A 35 -2.61 8.03 21.19
N ASP A 36 -3.21 8.90 20.37
CA ASP A 36 -4.60 9.33 20.49
C ASP A 36 -5.59 8.18 20.38
N THR A 37 -6.72 8.35 21.09
CA THR A 37 -7.82 7.39 21.16
C THR A 37 -8.99 7.74 20.25
N ASP A 38 -8.86 8.86 19.53
CA ASP A 38 -9.90 9.38 18.65
C ASP A 38 -9.81 8.69 17.28
N SER A 39 -10.93 8.68 16.57
CA SER A 39 -10.96 8.18 15.20
C SER A 39 -10.22 9.12 14.27
N LEU A 40 -9.73 8.60 13.14
CA LEU A 40 -9.05 9.40 12.12
C LEU A 40 -9.95 10.55 11.61
N ARG A 41 -11.27 10.34 11.54
CA ARG A 41 -12.26 11.38 11.24
C ARG A 41 -12.15 12.60 12.17
N VAL A 42 -12.12 12.35 13.48
CA VAL A 42 -12.03 13.39 14.50
C VAL A 42 -10.66 14.05 14.48
N LEU A 43 -9.59 13.26 14.38
CA LEU A 43 -8.22 13.78 14.35
C LEU A 43 -7.98 14.72 13.16
N LEU A 44 -8.51 14.37 11.99
CA LEU A 44 -8.35 15.15 10.77
C LEU A 44 -9.42 16.25 10.62
N GLY A 45 -10.41 16.32 11.50
CA GLY A 45 -11.49 17.30 11.44
C GLY A 45 -12.32 17.25 10.16
N ASN A 46 -12.46 16.07 9.55
CA ASN A 46 -13.16 15.90 8.28
C ASN A 46 -14.36 14.97 8.41
N ASP A 47 -15.56 15.55 8.48
CA ASP A 47 -16.81 14.80 8.67
C ASP A 47 -17.41 14.23 7.38
N SER A 48 -16.89 14.60 6.20
CA SER A 48 -17.46 14.23 4.91
C SER A 48 -16.41 13.60 4.00
N THR A 49 -16.41 12.27 3.94
CA THR A 49 -15.54 11.51 3.05
C THR A 49 -16.38 10.65 2.12
N ALA A 50 -16.16 10.78 0.80
CA ALA A 50 -16.77 9.92 -0.19
C ALA A 50 -16.19 8.48 -0.10
N ASP A 51 -16.98 7.50 -0.56
CA ASP A 51 -16.49 6.15 -0.83
C ASP A 51 -15.46 6.21 -1.95
N ALA A 52 -14.19 6.23 -1.57
CA ALA A 52 -13.06 6.19 -2.48
C ALA A 52 -12.12 5.05 -2.07
N ASP A 53 -11.69 4.26 -3.05
CA ASP A 53 -10.76 3.16 -2.83
C ASP A 53 -9.35 3.70 -2.52
N VAL A 54 -8.84 3.30 -1.36
CA VAL A 54 -7.52 3.70 -0.84
C VAL A 54 -6.43 2.73 -1.32
N THR A 55 -6.77 1.51 -1.71
CA THR A 55 -5.79 0.47 -2.07
C THR A 55 -4.95 0.85 -3.28
N ALA A 56 -5.54 1.53 -4.27
CA ALA A 56 -4.86 2.00 -5.46
C ALA A 56 -3.71 2.99 -5.17
N ARG A 57 -3.72 3.63 -4.00
CA ARG A 57 -2.70 4.60 -3.59
C ARG A 57 -1.66 4.05 -2.61
N CYS A 58 -1.87 2.84 -2.08
CA CYS A 58 -0.87 2.18 -1.26
C CYS A 58 0.36 1.85 -2.10
N ARG A 59 1.56 2.21 -1.63
CA ARG A 59 2.81 1.93 -2.36
C ARG A 59 3.12 0.45 -2.36
N THR A 60 2.95 -0.21 -1.21
CA THR A 60 3.39 -1.59 -1.04
C THR A 60 2.25 -2.59 -1.27
N GLU A 61 2.60 -3.73 -1.88
CA GLU A 61 1.67 -4.85 -2.05
C GLU A 61 1.17 -5.39 -0.71
N ARG A 62 2.03 -5.32 0.31
CA ARG A 62 1.68 -5.72 1.68
C ARG A 62 0.53 -4.88 2.24
N SER A 63 0.59 -3.55 2.11
CA SER A 63 -0.48 -2.66 2.57
C SER A 63 -1.77 -2.91 1.81
N ARG A 64 -1.71 -3.05 0.48
CA ARG A 64 -2.87 -3.37 -0.36
C ARG A 64 -3.55 -4.66 0.09
N ARG A 65 -2.79 -5.74 0.25
CA ARG A 65 -3.31 -7.01 0.73
C ARG A 65 -3.90 -6.89 2.13
N LEU A 66 -3.22 -6.20 3.05
CA LEU A 66 -3.71 -6.02 4.41
C LEU A 66 -5.06 -5.29 4.43
N LEU A 67 -5.23 -4.22 3.65
CA LEU A 67 -6.52 -3.54 3.53
C LEU A 67 -7.59 -4.46 2.93
N ALA A 68 -7.28 -5.15 1.83
CA ALA A 68 -8.21 -6.05 1.16
C ALA A 68 -8.69 -7.20 2.07
N THR A 69 -7.77 -7.84 2.79
CA THR A 69 -8.10 -8.98 3.67
C THR A 69 -8.94 -8.58 4.89
N ASN A 70 -8.83 -7.32 5.33
CA ASN A 70 -9.61 -6.80 6.46
C ASN A 70 -10.87 -6.05 6.01
N GLY A 71 -11.14 -5.98 4.70
CA GLY A 71 -12.27 -5.24 4.14
C GLY A 71 -12.20 -3.73 4.39
N LEU A 72 -10.99 -3.16 4.50
CA LEU A 72 -10.72 -1.75 4.78
C LEU A 72 -10.26 -1.01 3.52
N THR A 73 -10.91 -1.28 2.38
CA THR A 73 -10.49 -0.70 1.11
C THR A 73 -11.05 0.71 0.91
N GLN A 74 -12.16 1.04 1.56
CA GLN A 74 -12.83 2.32 1.40
C GLN A 74 -12.34 3.36 2.42
N LEU A 75 -12.26 4.61 1.95
CA LEU A 75 -11.80 5.74 2.75
C LEU A 75 -12.68 6.01 3.98
N ASN A 76 -14.01 5.97 3.83
CA ASN A 76 -14.95 6.17 4.93
C ASN A 76 -14.75 5.16 6.07
N GLN A 77 -14.52 3.88 5.74
CA GLN A 77 -14.26 2.80 6.69
C GLN A 77 -12.96 3.04 7.45
N LEU A 78 -11.89 3.42 6.74
CA LEU A 78 -10.62 3.76 7.37
C LEU A 78 -10.73 4.97 8.29
N MET A 79 -11.49 5.99 7.90
CA MET A 79 -11.68 7.21 8.70
C MET A 79 -12.43 6.97 10.01
N GLU A 80 -13.22 5.91 10.10
CA GLU A 80 -13.92 5.53 11.34
C GLU A 80 -13.01 4.83 12.35
N LEU A 81 -11.87 4.29 11.89
CA LEU A 81 -10.94 3.57 12.75
C LEU A 81 -10.06 4.52 13.56
N LYS A 82 -9.57 3.99 14.69
CA LYS A 82 -8.51 4.61 15.47
C LYS A 82 -7.16 4.10 14.98
N ILE A 83 -6.12 4.90 15.19
CA ILE A 83 -4.74 4.53 14.83
C ILE A 83 -4.32 3.23 15.57
N ARG A 84 -4.75 3.08 16.83
CA ARG A 84 -4.50 1.87 17.61
C ARG A 84 -5.19 0.62 17.04
N ASP A 85 -6.36 0.77 16.43
CA ASP A 85 -7.07 -0.36 15.84
C ASP A 85 -6.32 -0.86 14.61
N LEU A 86 -5.80 0.06 13.78
CA LEU A 86 -4.92 -0.29 12.66
C LEU A 86 -3.62 -0.95 13.13
N GLN A 87 -3.02 -0.50 14.23
CA GLN A 87 -1.83 -1.12 14.82
C GLN A 87 -2.07 -2.52 15.38
N ARG A 88 -3.31 -2.82 15.78
CA ARG A 88 -3.70 -4.15 16.30
C ARG A 88 -3.95 -5.17 15.21
N ILE A 89 -4.06 -4.75 13.94
CA ILE A 89 -4.22 -5.68 12.82
C ILE A 89 -2.97 -6.57 12.73
N PRO A 90 -3.11 -7.91 12.70
CA PRO A 90 -1.98 -8.81 12.54
C PRO A 90 -1.18 -8.45 11.30
N SER A 91 0.15 -8.41 11.43
CA SER A 91 1.09 -8.05 10.35
C SER A 91 1.09 -6.56 9.93
N CYS A 92 0.38 -5.68 10.64
CA CYS A 92 0.47 -4.23 10.45
C CYS A 92 1.70 -3.67 11.18
N GLY A 93 2.85 -3.68 10.50
CA GLY A 93 4.04 -3.01 11.01
C GLY A 93 3.95 -1.48 10.86
N ARG A 94 4.80 -0.74 11.57
CA ARG A 94 4.83 0.73 11.49
C ARG A 94 4.96 1.25 10.05
N ALA A 95 5.80 0.61 9.23
CA ALA A 95 5.97 0.99 7.83
C ALA A 95 4.69 0.80 7.01
N THR A 96 3.96 -0.31 7.26
CA THR A 96 2.67 -0.60 6.62
C THR A 96 1.60 0.41 7.05
N LEU A 97 1.56 0.75 8.34
CA LEU A 97 0.66 1.78 8.86
C LEU A 97 0.91 3.14 8.20
N ILE A 98 2.16 3.57 8.09
CA ILE A 98 2.52 4.83 7.43
C ILE A 98 2.08 4.80 5.97
N ASP A 99 2.34 3.72 5.24
CA ASP A 99 1.94 3.57 3.83
C ASP A 99 0.41 3.68 3.65
N ILE A 100 -0.37 3.04 4.53
CA ILE A 100 -1.83 3.14 4.53
C ILE A 100 -2.30 4.59 4.81
N LEU A 101 -1.70 5.25 5.80
CA LEU A 101 -2.05 6.63 6.15
C LEU A 101 -1.65 7.62 5.06
N VAL A 102 -0.54 7.41 4.36
CA VAL A 102 -0.16 8.19 3.18
C VAL A 102 -1.20 8.04 2.08
N ALA A 103 -1.55 6.79 1.75
CA ALA A 103 -2.56 6.49 0.74
C ALA A 103 -3.88 7.19 1.07
N MET A 104 -4.32 7.12 2.32
CA MET A 104 -5.52 7.77 2.83
C MET A 104 -5.49 9.29 2.67
N LEU A 105 -4.40 9.95 3.11
CA LEU A 105 -4.24 11.41 3.00
C LEU A 105 -4.25 11.89 1.55
N LEU A 106 -3.60 11.14 0.66
CA LEU A 106 -3.62 11.47 -0.77
C LEU A 106 -5.04 11.31 -1.35
N THR A 107 -5.76 10.24 -0.98
CA THR A 107 -7.14 10.02 -1.43
C THR A 107 -8.07 11.15 -0.99
N LEU A 108 -7.91 11.67 0.24
CA LEU A 108 -8.69 12.81 0.75
C LEU A 108 -8.50 14.08 -0.08
N VAL A 109 -7.28 14.32 -0.57
CA VAL A 109 -6.94 15.52 -1.38
C VAL A 109 -7.26 15.30 -2.87
N ALA A 110 -7.85 14.14 -3.23
CA ALA A 110 -8.21 13.77 -4.61
C ALA A 110 -7.05 13.92 -5.61
N ASP A 111 -5.81 13.74 -5.15
CA ASP A 111 -4.62 13.87 -6.02
C ASP A 111 -4.73 12.85 -7.18
N PRO A 112 -4.37 13.16 -8.44
CA PRO A 112 -4.24 12.13 -9.47
C PRO A 112 -3.34 11.00 -8.95
N ILE A 113 -3.66 9.75 -9.30
CA ILE A 113 -2.86 8.59 -8.92
C ILE A 113 -1.50 8.73 -9.61
N VAL A 114 -0.53 9.33 -8.92
CA VAL A 114 0.87 9.30 -9.31
C VAL A 114 1.38 7.95 -8.83
N GLN A 115 1.26 6.94 -9.69
CA GLN A 115 2.00 5.71 -9.48
C GLN A 115 3.48 6.11 -9.35
N PRO A 116 4.18 5.77 -8.25
CA PRO A 116 5.62 5.88 -8.26
C PRO A 116 6.10 5.07 -9.48
N PRO A 117 7.12 5.54 -10.22
CA PRO A 117 7.64 4.77 -11.34
C PRO A 117 7.95 3.37 -10.79
N GLY A 118 7.19 2.39 -11.29
CA GLY A 118 7.40 0.98 -10.95
C GLY A 118 8.87 0.67 -11.15
N ASP A 119 9.43 -0.11 -10.22
CA ASP A 119 10.84 -0.53 -10.14
C ASP A 119 11.60 -0.20 -11.43
N VAL A 120 12.20 0.98 -11.46
CA VAL A 120 13.00 1.41 -12.60
C VAL A 120 14.10 0.36 -12.71
N PRO A 121 14.13 -0.45 -13.78
CA PRO A 121 15.24 -1.37 -13.97
C PRO A 121 16.47 -0.50 -14.10
N LEU A 122 17.47 -0.76 -13.25
CA LEU A 122 18.79 -0.16 -13.34
C LEU A 122 19.24 -0.19 -14.81
N PRO A 123 19.73 0.93 -15.37
CA PRO A 123 20.20 0.94 -16.74
C PRO A 123 21.44 0.04 -16.82
N GLY A 124 21.30 -1.13 -17.45
CA GLY A 124 22.43 -2.04 -17.60
C GLY A 124 22.16 -3.48 -18.03
N LEU A 125 20.92 -3.97 -18.05
CA LEU A 125 20.63 -5.33 -18.55
C LEU A 125 19.35 -5.30 -19.38
N GLY A 126 19.52 -5.21 -20.69
CA GLY A 126 18.43 -5.33 -21.62
C GLY A 126 17.82 -6.73 -21.55
N PHE A 127 16.50 -6.80 -21.49
CA PHE A 127 15.72 -7.86 -22.12
C PHE A 127 14.40 -7.24 -22.56
N GLU A 128 14.23 -7.17 -23.87
CA GLU A 128 12.92 -7.13 -24.50
C GLU A 128 12.11 -8.31 -24.00
N LEU A 129 10.90 -8.08 -23.50
CA LEU A 129 9.84 -9.07 -23.53
C LEU A 129 8.49 -8.38 -23.49
N GLU A 130 7.90 -8.35 -24.68
CA GLU A 130 6.51 -8.00 -24.95
C GLU A 130 5.57 -8.74 -23.99
N LEU A 131 4.78 -8.00 -23.22
CA LEU A 131 3.60 -8.54 -22.54
C LEU A 131 2.35 -8.04 -23.26
N ARG A 132 2.12 -8.61 -24.45
CA ARG A 132 0.80 -8.61 -25.09
C ARG A 132 -0.10 -9.61 -24.35
N GLY A 133 -1.20 -9.11 -23.80
CA GLY A 133 -2.48 -9.80 -23.70
C GLY A 133 -2.57 -10.96 -22.70
N ILE A 134 -3.07 -10.68 -21.50
CA ILE A 134 -3.74 -11.72 -20.71
C ILE A 134 -5.23 -11.62 -21.03
N GLN A 135 -5.63 -12.33 -22.09
CA GLN A 135 -7.00 -12.82 -22.26
C GLN A 135 -7.17 -14.07 -21.38
N GLU A 136 -8.11 -13.95 -20.45
CA GLU A 136 -9.05 -14.96 -19.98
C GLU A 136 -8.99 -16.35 -20.65
N ALA A 137 -8.78 -17.42 -19.85
CA ALA A 137 -9.62 -18.63 -19.77
C ALA A 137 -8.86 -19.92 -19.38
N ALA A 138 -9.55 -20.71 -18.53
CA ALA A 138 -9.55 -22.17 -18.45
C ALA A 138 -8.36 -22.93 -17.81
N ILE A 139 -8.63 -23.43 -16.59
CA ILE A 139 -8.07 -24.68 -16.05
C ILE A 139 -8.59 -25.84 -16.93
N PRO A 140 -7.74 -26.77 -17.43
CA PRO A 140 -7.77 -28.11 -16.84
C PRO A 140 -6.46 -28.92 -16.87
N LYS A 141 -6.44 -29.91 -15.95
CA LYS A 141 -5.83 -31.24 -16.03
C LYS A 141 -4.32 -31.42 -15.78
N ALA A 142 -4.08 -32.11 -14.66
CA ALA A 142 -2.97 -33.00 -14.31
C ALA A 142 -1.98 -33.34 -15.44
N ALA A 143 -0.75 -32.88 -15.28
CA ALA A 143 0.43 -33.45 -15.91
C ALA A 143 1.36 -33.99 -14.81
N SER A 144 1.82 -35.21 -15.03
CA SER A 144 2.73 -36.00 -14.22
C SER A 144 3.99 -35.23 -13.81
N TYR A 145 4.35 -35.37 -12.54
CA TYR A 145 5.69 -35.02 -12.05
C TYR A 145 6.68 -36.06 -12.61
N GLU A 146 7.51 -35.67 -13.58
CA GLU A 146 8.78 -36.37 -13.81
C GLU A 146 9.81 -35.78 -12.85
N PRO A 147 10.42 -36.58 -11.96
CA PRO A 147 11.52 -36.08 -11.13
C PRO A 147 12.73 -35.82 -12.04
N VAL A 148 13.14 -34.56 -12.13
CA VAL A 148 14.41 -34.17 -12.72
C VAL A 148 15.52 -34.83 -11.92
N SER A 149 16.23 -35.79 -12.54
CA SER A 149 17.48 -36.32 -12.01
C SER A 149 18.51 -35.21 -11.97
N ASP A 150 18.83 -34.74 -10.76
CA ASP A 150 19.90 -33.79 -10.53
C ASP A 150 21.24 -34.56 -10.42
N PRO A 151 22.15 -34.45 -11.41
CA PRO A 151 23.41 -35.20 -11.42
C PRO A 151 24.37 -34.77 -10.29
N LEU A 152 24.06 -33.70 -9.55
CA LEU A 152 24.87 -33.23 -8.42
C LEU A 152 24.56 -33.96 -7.11
N LEU A 153 23.43 -34.66 -7.00
CA LEU A 153 23.05 -35.43 -5.80
C LEU A 153 23.77 -36.79 -5.69
N ASP A 154 24.29 -37.34 -6.80
CA ASP A 154 25.01 -38.62 -6.79
C ASP A 154 26.47 -38.50 -6.31
N ILE A 155 27.07 -37.30 -6.40
CA ILE A 155 28.43 -37.06 -5.93
C ILE A 155 28.49 -36.96 -4.39
N LEU A 156 27.39 -36.56 -3.74
CA LEU A 156 27.33 -36.41 -2.28
C LEU A 156 26.99 -37.70 -1.52
N LYS A 157 26.56 -38.76 -2.22
CA LYS A 157 26.25 -40.06 -1.60
C LYS A 157 27.39 -41.09 -1.67
N SER A 158 28.53 -40.72 -2.26
CA SER A 158 29.70 -41.60 -2.42
C SER A 158 30.83 -41.30 -1.43
N ARG A 159 30.52 -40.79 -0.24
CA ARG A 159 31.42 -40.77 0.91
C ARG A 159 30.81 -41.44 2.13
#